data_AF-A0A350JNF7-F1
#
_entry.id   AF-A0A350JNF7-F1
#
_cell.length_a   1.000
_cell.length_b   1.000
_cell.length_c   1.000
_cell.angle_alpha   90.00
_cell.angle_beta   90.00
_cell.angle_gamma   90.00
#
_symmetry.space_group_name_H-M   'P 1'
#
loop_
_entity.id
_entity.type
_entity.pdbx_description
1 polymer ?
#
loop_
_entity_poly.entity_id
_entity_poly.type
_entity_poly.pdbx_seq_one_letter_code
_entity_poly.pdbx_strand_id
1 'polypeptide(L)'
;MRSAISIFAIVAFLISGNVLAQRVSTKSFLVDINAECLGTEDSKALKQLEIARDRKKNDKAKRMDALKKAVEIDPDCAEAHYYYGLELLRTAMSKPGISFKPAISHLQSCVDICPDFHWEPYFFLASFARDNSSYEEAAAHYEKYFDLTASSQEPLDEDREAQIQLDYAFVKFFADAYANPVPF
;
A
#
# COMPACT_ATOMS: atom_id res chain seq x y z
N MET A 1 -36.75 26.47 10.22
CA MET A 1 -35.92 25.64 9.32
C MET A 1 -34.47 25.88 9.67
N ARG A 2 -33.93 25.13 10.63
CA ARG A 2 -32.52 25.24 11.03
C ARG A 2 -31.73 24.25 10.17
N SER A 3 -30.68 24.78 9.53
CA SER A 3 -29.77 24.05 8.66
C SER A 3 -29.29 22.74 9.29
N ALA A 4 -29.87 21.63 8.86
CA ALA A 4 -29.26 20.31 8.92
C ALA A 4 -28.21 20.20 7.79
N ILE A 5 -27.30 21.19 7.71
CA ILE A 5 -26.06 20.99 6.97
C ILE A 5 -25.29 20.01 7.84
N SER A 6 -25.37 18.78 7.40
CA SER A 6 -25.10 17.57 8.13
C SER A 6 -23.76 17.63 8.86
N ILE A 7 -23.75 17.32 10.16
CA ILE A 7 -22.52 17.04 10.91
C ILE A 7 -21.67 15.98 10.17
N PHE A 8 -22.34 15.07 9.43
CA PHE A 8 -21.71 14.12 8.50
C PHE A 8 -20.85 14.76 7.41
N ALA A 9 -21.24 15.91 6.86
CA ALA A 9 -20.48 16.59 5.81
C ALA A 9 -19.22 17.28 6.36
N ILE A 10 -19.24 17.70 7.63
CA ILE A 10 -18.09 18.34 8.29
C ILE A 10 -17.07 17.28 8.75
N VAL A 11 -17.53 16.11 9.21
CA VAL A 11 -16.65 14.97 9.54
C VAL A 11 -16.03 14.36 8.28
N ALA A 12 -16.78 14.26 7.17
CA ALA A 12 -16.25 13.78 5.89
C ALA A 12 -15.16 14.68 5.29
N PHE A 13 -15.17 15.99 5.57
CA PHE A 13 -14.17 16.93 5.06
C PHE A 13 -12.86 16.95 5.88
N LEU A 14 -12.87 16.41 7.10
CA LEU A 14 -11.68 16.32 7.96
C LEU A 14 -10.94 14.99 7.82
N ILE A 15 -11.59 13.94 7.29
CA ILE A 15 -11.01 12.60 7.08
C ILE A 15 -10.58 12.39 5.61
N SER A 16 -10.69 13.41 4.75
CA SER A 16 -9.91 13.48 3.51
C SER A 16 -8.42 13.74 3.82
N GLY A 17 -7.89 13.01 4.80
CA GLY A 17 -6.48 12.78 5.02
C GLY A 17 -5.93 12.25 3.71
N ASN A 18 -5.35 13.20 2.98
CA ASN A 18 -4.58 13.02 1.78
C ASN A 18 -3.78 11.71 1.85
N VAL A 19 -4.01 10.77 0.94
CA VAL A 19 -3.02 9.72 0.63
C VAL A 19 -1.63 10.35 0.36
N LEU A 20 -1.60 11.61 -0.07
CA LEU A 20 -0.39 12.44 -0.21
C LEU A 20 0.35 12.75 1.11
N ALA A 21 -0.27 12.59 2.28
CA ALA A 21 0.35 12.77 3.59
C ALA A 21 1.24 11.59 3.97
N GLN A 22 0.85 10.36 3.58
CA GLN A 22 1.63 9.15 3.86
C GLN A 22 2.46 8.77 2.62
N ARG A 23 3.64 9.38 2.49
CA ARG A 23 4.52 9.20 1.34
C ARG A 23 5.34 7.91 1.46
N VAL A 24 5.56 7.25 0.31
CA VAL A 24 6.62 6.23 0.19
C VAL A 24 7.96 6.87 0.55
N SER A 25 8.54 6.47 1.67
CA SER A 25 9.80 7.02 2.18
C SER A 25 10.98 6.14 1.78
N THR A 26 12.20 6.57 2.10
CA THR A 26 13.37 5.68 1.96
C THR A 26 13.31 4.49 2.90
N LYS A 27 12.62 4.60 4.05
CA LYS A 27 12.45 3.52 5.03
C LYS A 27 11.58 2.38 4.48
N SER A 28 10.59 2.68 3.64
CA SER A 28 9.75 1.68 2.95
C SER A 28 10.56 0.65 2.13
N PHE A 29 11.81 0.99 1.75
CA PHE A 29 12.72 0.11 1.02
C PHE A 29 13.72 -0.64 1.91
N LEU A 30 13.67 -0.42 3.22
CA LEU A 30 14.61 -0.96 4.22
C LEU A 30 13.90 -1.75 5.32
N VAL A 31 12.65 -2.15 5.07
CA VAL A 31 11.82 -2.90 6.01
C VAL A 31 12.26 -4.36 6.09
N ASP A 32 12.09 -4.96 7.26
CA ASP A 32 12.25 -6.39 7.45
C ASP A 32 11.09 -7.14 6.78
N ILE A 33 11.38 -7.80 5.66
CA ILE A 33 10.43 -8.59 4.88
C ILE A 33 10.46 -10.04 5.38
N ASN A 34 9.32 -10.72 5.31
CA ASN A 34 9.26 -12.16 5.57
C ASN A 34 10.27 -12.92 4.68
N ALA A 35 11.24 -13.58 5.33
CA ALA A 35 12.34 -14.26 4.65
C ALA A 35 11.90 -15.41 3.74
N GLU A 36 10.76 -16.03 4.03
CA GLU A 36 10.16 -17.09 3.19
C GLU A 36 9.61 -16.53 1.87
N CYS A 37 9.44 -15.22 1.79
CA CYS A 37 8.88 -14.51 0.65
C CYS A 37 9.91 -13.62 -0.07
N LEU A 38 11.19 -13.73 0.31
CA LEU A 38 12.29 -13.01 -0.31
C LEU A 38 12.73 -13.68 -1.60
N GLY A 39 12.96 -12.86 -2.61
CA GLY A 39 13.71 -13.25 -3.80
C GLY A 39 12.98 -14.18 -4.76
N THR A 40 13.77 -15.03 -5.38
CA THR A 40 13.44 -15.86 -6.56
C THR A 40 14.51 -16.94 -6.66
N GLU A 41 14.13 -18.13 -7.11
CA GLU A 41 15.09 -19.20 -7.42
C GLU A 41 15.74 -18.99 -8.81
N ASP A 42 15.21 -18.12 -9.66
CA ASP A 42 15.80 -17.82 -10.97
C ASP A 42 17.01 -16.89 -10.81
N SER A 43 18.19 -17.41 -11.13
CA SER A 43 19.45 -16.67 -11.05
C SER A 43 19.49 -15.34 -11.82
N LYS A 44 18.73 -15.21 -12.92
CA LYS A 44 18.67 -13.97 -13.71
C LYS A 44 17.75 -12.96 -13.03
N ALA A 45 16.58 -13.40 -12.53
CA ALA A 45 15.69 -12.53 -11.75
C ALA A 45 16.39 -12.05 -10.48
N LEU A 46 17.10 -12.94 -9.77
CA LEU A 46 17.89 -12.59 -8.58
C LEU A 46 18.94 -11.51 -8.90
N LYS A 47 19.66 -11.65 -10.02
CA LYS A 47 20.61 -10.62 -10.47
C LYS A 47 19.93 -9.27 -10.74
N GLN A 48 18.72 -9.27 -11.29
CA GLN A 48 17.97 -8.01 -11.48
C GLN A 48 17.53 -7.41 -10.14
N LEU A 49 17.10 -8.23 -9.17
CA LEU A 49 16.79 -7.78 -7.81
C LEU A 49 18.00 -7.15 -7.13
N GLU A 50 19.19 -7.74 -7.24
CA GLU A 50 20.42 -7.17 -6.69
C GLU A 50 20.72 -5.77 -7.28
N ILE A 51 20.55 -5.61 -8.59
CA ILE A 51 20.68 -4.30 -9.27
C ILE A 51 19.64 -3.32 -8.71
N ALA A 52 18.40 -3.77 -8.55
CA ALA A 52 17.29 -2.96 -8.05
C ALA A 52 17.46 -2.52 -6.59
N ARG A 53 18.06 -3.36 -5.73
CA ARG A 53 18.31 -3.07 -4.31
C ARG A 53 19.51 -2.13 -4.11
N ASP A 54 20.51 -2.16 -4.99
CA ASP A 54 21.73 -1.33 -4.85
C ASP A 54 21.48 0.14 -5.25
N ARG A 55 20.84 0.89 -4.35
CA ARG A 55 20.57 2.32 -4.51
C ARG A 55 21.82 3.19 -4.50
N LYS A 56 22.94 2.68 -3.99
CA LYS A 56 24.23 3.40 -3.93
C LYS A 56 24.92 3.41 -5.29
N LYS A 57 24.88 2.29 -6.01
CA LYS A 57 25.55 2.16 -7.32
C LYS A 57 24.62 2.43 -8.50
N ASN A 58 23.32 2.24 -8.35
CA ASN A 58 22.37 2.34 -9.46
C ASN A 58 21.38 3.49 -9.24
N ASP A 59 21.22 4.33 -10.27
CA ASP A 59 20.20 5.37 -10.29
C ASP A 59 18.78 4.81 -10.36
N LYS A 60 17.77 5.68 -10.23
CA LYS A 60 16.38 5.27 -10.23
C LYS A 60 15.95 4.59 -11.53
N ALA A 61 16.41 5.09 -12.68
CA ALA A 61 16.00 4.55 -13.98
C ALA A 61 16.52 3.12 -14.16
N LYS A 62 17.79 2.87 -13.81
CA LYS A 62 18.39 1.54 -13.87
C LYS A 62 17.72 0.55 -12.92
N ARG A 63 17.37 0.98 -11.71
CA ARG A 63 16.65 0.12 -10.75
C ARG A 63 15.24 -0.20 -11.22
N MET A 64 14.53 0.76 -11.82
CA MET A 64 13.21 0.53 -12.41
C MET A 64 13.24 -0.45 -13.58
N ASP A 65 14.24 -0.35 -14.46
CA ASP A 65 14.44 -1.30 -15.56
C ASP A 65 14.77 -2.71 -15.03
N ALA A 66 15.60 -2.80 -13.99
CA ALA A 66 15.90 -4.07 -13.35
C ALA A 66 14.66 -4.69 -12.69
N LEU A 67 13.86 -3.92 -11.93
CA LEU A 67 12.61 -4.40 -11.33
C LEU A 67 11.63 -4.91 -12.38
N LYS A 68 11.47 -4.18 -13.48
CA LYS A 68 10.65 -4.60 -14.61
C LYS A 68 11.13 -5.95 -15.16
N LYS A 69 12.43 -6.10 -15.41
CA LYS A 69 13.02 -7.36 -15.88
C LYS A 69 12.88 -8.50 -14.87
N ALA A 70 12.99 -8.22 -13.58
CA ALA A 70 12.80 -9.21 -12.53
C ALA A 70 11.39 -9.81 -12.60
N VAL A 71 10.36 -8.96 -12.69
CA VAL A 71 8.96 -9.38 -12.85
C VAL A 71 8.71 -10.09 -14.19
N GLU A 72 9.38 -9.69 -15.28
CA GLU A 72 9.25 -10.37 -16.58
C GLU A 72 9.89 -11.77 -16.58
N ILE A 73 10.96 -11.97 -15.81
CA ILE A 73 11.66 -13.26 -15.70
C ILE A 73 10.93 -14.18 -14.71
N ASP A 74 10.54 -13.64 -13.56
CA ASP A 74 9.82 -14.34 -12.52
C ASP A 74 8.61 -13.51 -12.05
N PRO A 75 7.42 -13.77 -12.63
CA PRO A 75 6.19 -13.11 -12.26
C PRO A 75 5.71 -13.44 -10.84
N ASP A 76 6.20 -14.53 -10.24
CA ASP A 76 5.82 -14.97 -8.89
C ASP A 76 6.83 -14.47 -7.83
N CYS A 77 7.69 -13.50 -8.19
CA CYS A 77 8.59 -12.84 -7.25
C CYS A 77 7.89 -11.70 -6.48
N ALA A 78 7.34 -12.01 -5.30
CA ALA A 78 6.66 -11.04 -4.44
C ALA A 78 7.50 -9.77 -4.17
N GLU A 79 8.80 -9.94 -3.91
CA GLU A 79 9.70 -8.83 -3.63
C GLU A 79 9.93 -7.90 -4.83
N ALA A 80 10.03 -8.46 -6.05
CA ALA A 80 10.13 -7.65 -7.27
C ALA A 80 8.88 -6.79 -7.44
N HIS A 81 7.71 -7.41 -7.25
CA HIS A 81 6.42 -6.73 -7.28
C HIS A 81 6.33 -5.63 -6.22
N TYR A 82 6.73 -5.90 -4.98
CA TYR A 82 6.76 -4.93 -3.91
C TYR A 82 7.58 -3.68 -4.25
N TYR A 83 8.86 -3.85 -4.58
CA TYR A 83 9.74 -2.72 -4.85
C TYR A 83 9.36 -1.98 -6.11
N TYR A 84 8.84 -2.67 -7.13
CA TYR A 84 8.37 -2.03 -8.34
C TYR A 84 7.13 -1.17 -8.07
N GLY A 85 6.16 -1.73 -7.33
CA GLY A 85 4.98 -1.03 -6.86
C GLY A 85 5.34 0.24 -6.08
N LEU A 86 6.26 0.17 -5.12
CA LEU A 86 6.70 1.32 -4.34
C LEU A 86 7.40 2.41 -5.17
N GLU A 87 8.27 2.06 -6.12
CA GLU A 87 8.91 3.07 -6.97
C GLU A 87 7.93 3.72 -7.96
N LEU A 88 6.95 2.96 -8.47
CA LEU A 88 5.84 3.49 -9.27
C LEU A 88 4.97 4.44 -8.44
N LEU A 89 4.61 4.02 -7.23
CA LEU A 89 3.82 4.82 -6.30
C LEU A 89 4.52 6.14 -5.96
N ARG A 90 5.81 6.07 -5.61
CA ARG A 90 6.64 7.25 -5.35
C ARG A 90 6.72 8.19 -6.56
N THR A 91 6.74 7.64 -7.76
CA THR A 91 6.71 8.41 -9.02
C THR A 91 5.38 9.11 -9.20
N ALA A 92 4.27 8.40 -9.00
CA ALA A 92 2.92 8.94 -9.15
C ALA A 92 2.61 10.04 -8.12
N MET A 93 3.05 9.86 -6.87
CA MET A 93 2.91 10.89 -5.83
C MET A 93 3.72 12.16 -6.10
N SER A 94 4.84 12.06 -6.83
CA SER A 94 5.74 13.19 -7.09
C SER A 94 5.41 13.94 -8.39
N LYS A 95 4.57 13.37 -9.25
CA LYS A 95 4.30 13.91 -10.59
C LYS A 95 2.79 13.90 -10.85
N PRO A 96 2.16 15.09 -10.94
CA PRO A 96 0.74 15.19 -11.27
C PRO A 96 0.40 14.48 -12.57
N GLY A 97 -0.78 13.85 -12.64
CA GLY A 97 -1.30 13.19 -13.85
C GLY A 97 -0.74 11.79 -14.11
N ILE A 98 0.19 11.29 -13.30
CA ILE A 98 0.65 9.90 -13.38
C ILE A 98 -0.34 9.01 -12.62
N SER A 99 -0.79 7.93 -13.26
CA SER A 99 -1.74 6.98 -12.67
C SER A 99 -1.11 6.12 -11.58
N PHE A 100 -1.87 5.87 -10.51
CA PHE A 100 -1.53 4.90 -9.46
C PHE A 100 -1.81 3.45 -9.86
N LYS A 101 -2.58 3.19 -10.93
CA LYS A 101 -3.01 1.84 -11.32
C LYS A 101 -1.86 0.83 -11.45
N PRO A 102 -0.73 1.15 -12.09
CA PRO A 102 0.40 0.20 -12.16
C PRO A 102 0.98 -0.12 -10.78
N ALA A 103 1.07 0.88 -9.89
CA ALA A 103 1.56 0.67 -8.53
C ALA A 103 0.63 -0.24 -7.73
N ILE A 104 -0.68 0.04 -7.77
CA ILE A 104 -1.72 -0.77 -7.12
C ILE A 104 -1.65 -2.22 -7.60
N SER A 105 -1.53 -2.44 -8.92
CA SER A 105 -1.43 -3.79 -9.48
C SER A 105 -0.23 -4.56 -8.97
N HIS A 106 0.95 -3.94 -8.88
CA HIS A 106 2.14 -4.62 -8.36
C HIS A 106 2.07 -4.87 -6.86
N LEU A 107 1.50 -3.95 -6.08
CA LEU A 107 1.27 -4.18 -4.65
C LEU A 107 0.25 -5.31 -4.42
N GLN A 108 -0.79 -5.40 -5.25
CA GLN A 108 -1.76 -6.50 -5.21
C GLN A 108 -1.08 -7.84 -5.51
N SER A 109 -0.30 -7.94 -6.59
CA SER A 109 0.43 -9.18 -6.90
C SER A 109 1.37 -9.59 -5.76
N CYS A 110 2.05 -8.64 -5.11
CA CYS A 110 2.90 -8.95 -3.96
C CYS A 110 2.13 -9.69 -2.85
N VAL A 111 0.96 -9.17 -2.45
CA VAL A 111 0.14 -9.79 -1.39
C VAL A 111 -0.58 -11.04 -1.85
N ASP A 112 -0.87 -11.19 -3.15
CA ASP A 112 -1.45 -12.41 -3.71
C ASP A 112 -0.43 -13.56 -3.71
N ILE A 113 0.83 -13.25 -4.05
CA ILE A 113 1.94 -14.22 -4.08
C ILE A 113 2.34 -14.61 -2.66
N CYS A 114 2.52 -13.63 -1.78
CA CYS A 114 2.84 -13.87 -0.37
C CYS A 114 1.98 -12.98 0.54
N PRO A 115 0.89 -13.54 1.10
CA PRO A 115 0.00 -12.80 1.99
C PRO A 115 0.67 -12.29 3.27
N ASP A 116 1.75 -12.92 3.71
CA ASP A 116 2.49 -12.54 4.91
C ASP A 116 3.82 -11.83 4.59
N PHE A 117 3.94 -11.23 3.40
CA PHE A 117 5.17 -10.60 2.91
C PHE A 117 5.64 -9.47 3.82
N HIS A 118 4.75 -8.49 4.03
CA HIS A 118 4.96 -7.31 4.85
C HIS A 118 3.60 -6.60 5.04
N TRP A 119 3.44 -5.78 6.08
CA TRP A 119 2.20 -5.04 6.34
C TRP A 119 2.01 -3.83 5.40
N GLU A 120 3.08 -3.19 4.91
CA GLU A 120 3.01 -1.92 4.17
C GLU A 120 2.21 -2.00 2.83
N PRO A 121 2.29 -3.07 2.02
CA PRO A 121 1.41 -3.25 0.86
C PRO A 121 -0.07 -3.11 1.21
N TYR A 122 -0.51 -3.76 2.30
CA TYR A 122 -1.91 -3.71 2.74
C TYR A 122 -2.34 -2.31 3.15
N PHE A 123 -1.47 -1.53 3.80
CA PHE A 123 -1.77 -0.14 4.11
C PHE A 123 -2.08 0.67 2.84
N PHE A 124 -1.25 0.56 1.80
CA PHE A 124 -1.47 1.29 0.55
C PHE A 124 -2.71 0.79 -0.19
N LEU A 125 -2.92 -0.53 -0.27
CA LEU A 125 -4.10 -1.11 -0.88
C LEU A 125 -5.39 -0.66 -0.17
N ALA A 126 -5.42 -0.70 1.16
CA ALA A 126 -6.55 -0.20 1.96
C ALA A 126 -6.84 1.28 1.68
N SER A 127 -5.80 2.10 1.61
CA SER A 127 -5.91 3.53 1.33
C SER A 127 -6.53 3.80 -0.05
N PHE A 128 -6.06 3.08 -1.08
CA PHE A 128 -6.60 3.21 -2.43
C PHE A 128 -8.04 2.67 -2.56
N ALA A 129 -8.36 1.55 -1.90
CA ALA A 129 -9.70 1.01 -1.85
C ALA A 129 -10.67 1.98 -1.15
N ARG A 130 -10.26 2.59 -0.03
CA ARG A 130 -11.02 3.64 0.69
C ARG A 130 -11.30 4.82 -0.22
N ASP A 131 -10.28 5.34 -0.92
CA ASP A 131 -10.42 6.48 -1.82
C ASP A 131 -11.33 6.17 -3.01
N ASN A 132 -11.38 4.89 -3.43
CA ASN A 132 -12.32 4.39 -4.44
C ASN A 132 -13.72 4.06 -3.87
N SER A 133 -13.97 4.34 -2.58
CA SER A 133 -15.21 3.97 -1.86
C SER A 133 -15.50 2.47 -1.82
N SER A 134 -14.49 1.62 -2.06
CA SER A 134 -14.53 0.17 -1.88
C SER A 134 -14.31 -0.18 -0.40
N TYR A 135 -15.27 0.17 0.47
CA TYR A 135 -15.06 0.12 1.92
C TYR A 135 -14.89 -1.30 2.48
N GLU A 136 -15.56 -2.30 1.94
CA GLU A 136 -15.40 -3.70 2.37
C GLU A 136 -13.98 -4.21 2.09
N GLU A 137 -13.49 -3.99 0.87
CA GLU A 137 -12.12 -4.32 0.45
C GLU A 137 -11.08 -3.56 1.31
N ALA A 138 -11.30 -2.27 1.52
CA ALA A 138 -10.44 -1.46 2.36
C ALA A 138 -10.39 -1.99 3.81
N ALA A 139 -11.52 -2.42 4.36
CA ALA A 139 -11.60 -2.98 5.71
C ALA A 139 -10.76 -4.26 5.81
N ALA A 140 -10.88 -5.17 4.84
CA ALA A 140 -10.13 -6.41 4.78
C ALA A 140 -8.61 -6.16 4.73
N HIS A 141 -8.16 -5.19 3.92
CA HIS A 141 -6.75 -4.83 3.87
C HIS A 141 -6.25 -4.19 5.17
N TYR A 142 -7.03 -3.30 5.81
CA TYR A 142 -6.65 -2.76 7.12
C TYR A 142 -6.59 -3.85 8.20
N GLU A 143 -7.50 -4.82 8.18
CA GLU A 143 -7.46 -5.97 9.09
C GLU A 143 -6.17 -6.78 8.92
N LYS A 144 -5.80 -7.08 7.67
CA LYS A 144 -4.56 -7.81 7.39
C LYS A 144 -3.32 -7.00 7.76
N TYR A 145 -3.35 -5.68 7.56
CA TYR A 145 -2.32 -4.78 8.06
C TYR A 145 -2.16 -4.91 9.59
N PHE A 146 -3.24 -4.83 10.36
CA PHE A 146 -3.18 -4.90 11.83
C PHE A 146 -2.74 -6.27 12.34
N ASP A 147 -3.17 -7.35 11.68
CA ASP A 147 -2.73 -8.72 11.94
C ASP A 147 -1.20 -8.84 11.85
N LEU A 148 -0.62 -8.35 10.75
CA LEU A 148 0.82 -8.40 10.53
C LEU A 148 1.59 -7.45 11.46
N THR A 149 1.08 -6.24 11.74
CA THR A 149 1.75 -5.30 12.66
C THR A 149 1.72 -5.75 14.12
N ALA A 150 0.70 -6.52 14.55
CA ALA A 150 0.62 -7.02 15.92
C ALA A 150 1.82 -7.92 16.30
N SER A 151 2.46 -8.52 15.30
CA SER A 151 3.68 -9.31 15.44
C SER A 151 4.98 -8.56 15.12
N SER A 152 4.89 -7.33 14.59
CA SER A 152 6.02 -6.53 14.12
C SER A 152 6.75 -5.87 15.29
N GLN A 153 8.09 -5.88 15.26
CA GLN A 153 8.93 -5.12 16.20
C GLN A 153 9.17 -3.68 15.76
N GLU A 154 8.67 -3.27 14.58
CA GLU A 154 8.75 -1.91 14.09
C GLU A 154 7.48 -1.13 14.46
N PRO A 155 7.48 -0.32 15.54
CA PRO A 155 6.41 0.64 15.75
C PRO A 155 6.48 1.67 14.64
N LEU A 156 5.35 1.91 13.98
CA LEU A 156 5.23 3.07 13.11
C LEU A 156 5.27 4.35 13.96
N ASP A 157 5.51 5.48 13.31
CA ASP A 157 5.37 6.78 13.97
C ASP A 157 3.97 6.87 14.60
N GLU A 158 3.88 7.21 15.90
CA GLU A 158 2.62 7.14 16.68
C GLU A 158 1.49 7.92 16.01
N ASP A 159 1.81 9.05 15.40
CA ASP A 159 0.87 9.89 14.64
C ASP A 159 0.32 9.16 13.39
N ARG A 160 1.17 8.36 12.74
CA ARG A 160 0.78 7.56 11.57
C ARG A 160 -0.16 6.43 11.97
N GLU A 161 0.12 5.76 13.08
CA GLU A 161 -0.76 4.70 13.59
C GLU A 161 -2.13 5.26 14.00
N ALA A 162 -2.16 6.39 14.69
CA ALA A 162 -3.40 7.06 15.06
C ALA A 162 -4.25 7.41 13.82
N GLN A 163 -3.62 7.92 12.76
CA GLN A 163 -4.32 8.22 11.51
C GLN A 163 -4.88 6.96 10.85
N ILE A 164 -4.10 5.87 10.81
CA ILE A 164 -4.54 4.59 10.23
C ILE A 164 -5.72 4.00 11.01
N GLN A 165 -5.72 4.11 12.33
CA GLN A 165 -6.85 3.70 13.18
C GLN A 165 -8.12 4.51 12.89
N LEU A 166 -7.99 5.82 12.71
CA LEU A 166 -9.13 6.68 12.32
C LEU A 166 -9.66 6.32 10.93
N ASP A 167 -8.77 6.09 9.96
CA ASP A 167 -9.15 5.68 8.60
C ASP A 167 -9.84 4.32 8.59
N TYR A 168 -9.36 3.36 9.40
CA TYR A 168 -9.98 2.07 9.55
C TYR A 168 -11.37 2.16 10.19
N ALA A 169 -11.53 2.96 11.25
CA ALA A 169 -12.83 3.19 11.88
C ALA A 169 -13.84 3.81 10.91
N PHE A 170 -13.40 4.78 10.11
CA PHE A 170 -14.18 5.37 9.02
C PHE A 170 -14.61 4.30 8.01
N VAL A 171 -13.66 3.50 7.52
CA VAL A 171 -13.92 2.44 6.55
C VAL A 171 -14.92 1.41 7.08
N LYS A 172 -14.77 0.95 8.34
CA LYS A 172 -15.71 0.01 8.96
C LYS A 172 -17.11 0.57 9.08
N PHE A 173 -17.24 1.84 9.46
CA PHE A 173 -18.54 2.50 9.54
C PHE A 173 -19.27 2.48 8.19
N PHE A 174 -18.57 2.84 7.10
CA PHE A 174 -19.20 2.87 5.78
C PHE A 174 -19.42 1.49 5.17
N ALA A 175 -18.53 0.52 5.45
CA ALA A 175 -18.75 -0.86 5.06
C ALA A 175 -20.04 -1.43 5.68
N ASP A 176 -20.24 -1.21 6.99
CA ASP A 176 -21.45 -1.63 7.69
C ASP A 176 -22.70 -0.91 7.18
N ALA A 177 -22.63 0.42 7.02
CA ALA A 177 -23.76 1.21 6.53
C ALA A 177 -24.21 0.80 5.12
N TYR A 178 -23.30 0.40 4.25
CA TYR A 178 -23.63 -0.07 2.89
C TYR A 178 -24.12 -1.52 2.86
N ALA A 179 -23.64 -2.37 3.77
CA ALA A 179 -24.16 -3.73 3.94
C ALA A 179 -25.57 -3.73 4.55
N ASN A 180 -25.90 -2.73 5.37
CA ASN A 180 -27.15 -2.62 6.11
C ASN A 180 -27.92 -1.33 5.76
N PRO A 181 -28.46 -1.19 4.53
CA PRO A 181 -29.15 0.03 4.12
C PRO A 181 -30.44 0.22 4.92
N VAL A 182 -30.61 1.39 5.52
CA VAL A 182 -31.85 1.76 6.21
C VAL A 182 -32.90 2.14 5.16
N PRO A 183 -34.07 1.47 5.09
CA PRO A 183 -35.13 1.83 4.17
C PRO A 183 -35.67 3.23 4.51
N PHE A 184 -35.85 4.06 3.48
CA PHE A 184 -36.45 5.39 3.59
C PHE A 184 -37.95 5.37 3.24
#